data_AF-A0A9E7R3P7-F1
#
_entry.id   AF-A0A9E7R3P7-F1
#
_cell.length_a   1.000
_cell.length_b   1.000
_cell.length_c   1.000
_cell.angle_alpha   90.00
_cell.angle_beta   90.00
_cell.angle_gamma   90.00
#
_symmetry.space_group_name_H-M   'P 1'
#
loop_
_entity.id
_entity.type
_entity.pdbx_description
1 polymer ?
#
loop_
_entity_poly.entity_id
_entity_poly.type
_entity_poly.pdbx_seq_one_letter_code
_entity_poly.pdbx_strand_id
1 'polypeptide(L)'
;MSSPTPTPVVALAFAGLLALGAVAPAVALGPTERIDDGPRITAAYPDPLADADVGEFVVVSHARNTTLSDGEGSVRVPADGTVALSAAPNRTRNLTDHRVVGVDLPSLANGGEVLTLTRDGERLARVEYDTAREGSVRRWRYDGDGRDGWVPLGRTDRPVVDTEGGSATAFVLPDAPGPPVETLRRADERVLLAGYTFASERATRALLEAHRRGVAVRVLLDGGPVGGISRRSARLLDRLAAAGVEVRVLAGRATRYRFHHAKYAVVDDRALVLTENWKPAGTGGNGSRGWGVRLRDPEAAAALAATFRADAGWRAAVPWHEFRAGRYFDHRPPANGTFPSRVAPTTVSVSGASVLVAPENAGDAVVSRLDAAEESVRVLQVSVDGPDQRFLRAAVRAAGRGVEVRLLLSGAWYVREENRALADRLNTRADREDLPLTVRLARPAGRFEKVHAKGAVVDDTVLLGSLNWNPTSARENREVVVALESAGAARYFAGVFDEDWAAAGAPRDTGPAQRFPVGLLGAVAVGALVALLVASRLEFGGGRGF
;
A
#
# COMPACT_ATOMS: atom_id res chain seq x y z
N MET A 1 -19.37 7.70 -90.66
CA MET A 1 -18.92 8.82 -89.79
C MET A 1 -20.18 9.33 -89.15
N SER A 2 -20.49 8.82 -87.96
CA SER A 2 -21.86 8.43 -87.62
C SER A 2 -22.37 9.14 -86.38
N SER A 3 -23.68 9.47 -86.40
CA SER A 3 -24.64 9.53 -85.28
C SER A 3 -24.60 8.26 -84.38
N PRO A 4 -25.30 8.11 -83.21
CA PRO A 4 -26.43 8.87 -82.61
C PRO A 4 -26.44 9.07 -81.04
N THR A 5 -27.59 9.54 -80.53
CA THR A 5 -28.26 9.78 -79.20
C THR A 5 -28.39 8.59 -78.19
N PRO A 6 -29.15 8.64 -77.02
CA PRO A 6 -29.26 9.56 -75.85
C PRO A 6 -29.43 8.91 -74.41
N THR A 7 -29.32 9.70 -73.31
CA THR A 7 -30.07 9.68 -71.97
C THR A 7 -30.09 8.45 -70.98
N PRO A 8 -30.46 8.54 -69.65
CA PRO A 8 -30.39 9.65 -68.64
C PRO A 8 -30.40 9.32 -67.08
N VAL A 9 -30.50 10.39 -66.23
CA VAL A 9 -31.08 10.65 -64.84
C VAL A 9 -30.50 9.82 -63.64
N VAL A 10 -30.31 10.29 -62.39
CA VAL A 10 -31.22 11.04 -61.48
C VAL A 10 -30.51 11.82 -60.35
N ALA A 11 -31.09 12.97 -60.03
CA ALA A 11 -30.74 13.95 -59.00
C ALA A 11 -31.33 13.61 -57.60
N LEU A 12 -30.75 14.15 -56.52
CA LEU A 12 -31.53 14.44 -55.32
C LEU A 12 -30.98 15.63 -54.53
N ALA A 13 -31.92 16.44 -54.05
CA ALA A 13 -31.80 17.82 -53.64
C ALA A 13 -31.50 18.01 -52.15
N PHE A 14 -30.92 19.18 -51.85
CA PHE A 14 -30.83 19.77 -50.53
C PHE A 14 -32.21 20.25 -50.04
N ALA A 15 -32.57 19.92 -48.79
CA ALA A 15 -33.58 20.63 -48.01
C ALA A 15 -33.13 20.62 -46.54
N GLY A 16 -33.04 21.81 -45.95
CA GLY A 16 -32.75 21.99 -44.53
C GLY A 16 -34.00 21.84 -43.66
N LEU A 17 -33.81 21.59 -42.37
CA LEU A 17 -34.78 22.00 -41.34
C LEU A 17 -34.08 22.26 -40.00
N LEU A 18 -34.47 23.39 -39.40
CA LEU A 18 -34.17 23.86 -38.05
C LEU A 18 -34.95 23.07 -36.98
N ALA A 19 -34.28 22.87 -35.84
CA ALA A 19 -34.75 22.88 -34.44
C ALA A 19 -36.12 22.28 -34.06
N LEU A 20 -36.12 21.35 -33.09
CA LEU A 20 -36.83 21.45 -31.80
C LEU A 20 -36.55 20.21 -30.93
N GLY A 21 -36.41 20.43 -29.62
CA GLY A 21 -35.88 19.47 -28.64
C GLY A 21 -36.70 18.19 -28.47
N ALA A 22 -35.98 17.10 -28.25
CA ALA A 22 -36.49 15.91 -27.58
C ALA A 22 -35.62 15.67 -26.34
N VAL A 23 -36.24 15.84 -25.18
CA VAL A 23 -35.77 15.31 -23.91
C VAL A 23 -35.51 13.82 -24.12
N ALA A 24 -34.24 13.40 -24.07
CA ALA A 24 -33.93 11.98 -24.04
C ALA A 24 -34.61 11.38 -22.80
N PRO A 25 -35.35 10.26 -22.91
CA PRO A 25 -35.96 9.66 -21.75
C PRO A 25 -34.84 9.29 -20.79
N ALA A 26 -35.01 9.63 -19.52
CA ALA A 26 -34.22 9.07 -18.45
C ALA A 26 -34.14 7.56 -18.69
N VAL A 27 -32.92 7.05 -18.89
CA VAL A 27 -32.67 5.62 -18.89
C VAL A 27 -33.11 5.18 -17.49
N ALA A 28 -34.32 4.64 -17.41
CA ALA A 28 -34.77 3.95 -16.22
C ALA A 28 -33.73 2.86 -15.99
N LEU A 29 -32.95 3.00 -14.93
CA LEU A 29 -32.20 1.90 -14.37
C LEU A 29 -33.21 0.78 -14.21
N GLY A 30 -33.10 -0.24 -15.06
CA GLY A 30 -33.87 -1.46 -14.91
C GLY A 30 -33.70 -1.96 -13.48
N PRO A 31 -34.67 -2.70 -12.94
CA PRO A 31 -34.53 -3.27 -11.61
C PRO A 31 -33.17 -3.96 -11.55
N THR A 32 -32.32 -3.55 -10.60
CA THR A 32 -31.10 -4.26 -10.25
C THR A 32 -31.43 -5.75 -10.27
N GLU A 33 -30.81 -6.49 -11.20
CA GLU A 33 -30.92 -7.94 -11.23
C GLU A 33 -30.71 -8.42 -9.81
N ARG A 34 -31.73 -9.08 -9.24
CA ARG A 34 -31.58 -9.74 -7.95
C ARG A 34 -30.38 -10.67 -8.07
N ILE A 35 -29.35 -10.42 -7.28
CA ILE A 35 -28.29 -11.38 -7.02
C ILE A 35 -29.02 -12.67 -6.60
N ASP A 36 -28.82 -13.73 -7.37
CA ASP A 36 -29.53 -14.99 -7.23
C ASP A 36 -29.40 -15.55 -5.78
N ASP A 37 -30.52 -15.69 -5.05
CA ASP A 37 -30.57 -16.10 -3.63
C ASP A 37 -30.39 -17.63 -3.44
N GLY A 38 -29.95 -18.35 -4.47
CA GLY A 38 -29.76 -19.81 -4.45
C GLY A 38 -28.67 -20.32 -3.49
N PRO A 39 -28.64 -21.64 -3.23
CA PRO A 39 -27.60 -22.29 -2.41
C PRO A 39 -26.18 -22.07 -2.95
N ARG A 40 -25.25 -21.61 -2.10
CA ARG A 40 -23.88 -21.24 -2.50
C ARG A 40 -22.83 -21.72 -1.51
N ILE A 41 -21.60 -21.93 -2.00
CA ILE A 41 -20.38 -22.09 -1.19
C ILE A 41 -19.62 -20.77 -1.25
N THR A 42 -19.43 -20.11 -0.12
CA THR A 42 -18.89 -18.73 -0.07
C THR A 42 -17.46 -18.67 0.46
N ALA A 43 -17.04 -19.66 1.25
CA ALA A 43 -15.66 -19.75 1.71
C ALA A 43 -15.24 -21.17 2.12
N ALA A 44 -13.94 -21.43 2.10
CA ALA A 44 -13.32 -22.63 2.66
C ALA A 44 -12.02 -22.26 3.40
N TYR A 45 -11.76 -22.92 4.53
CA TYR A 45 -10.55 -22.76 5.34
C TYR A 45 -9.88 -24.13 5.55
N PRO A 46 -9.18 -24.66 4.53
CA PRO A 46 -8.62 -26.01 4.53
C PRO A 46 -7.32 -26.18 5.32
N ASP A 47 -6.49 -25.13 5.42
CA ASP A 47 -5.17 -25.21 6.07
C ASP A 47 -5.08 -24.30 7.32
N PRO A 48 -5.69 -24.69 8.46
CA PRO A 48 -5.56 -23.98 9.72
C PRO A 48 -4.13 -23.90 10.27
N LEU A 49 -3.85 -22.86 11.07
CA LEU A 49 -2.56 -22.77 11.79
C LEU A 49 -2.39 -23.83 12.89
N ALA A 50 -3.44 -24.58 13.21
CA ALA A 50 -3.45 -25.58 14.27
C ALA A 50 -2.99 -26.92 13.69
N ASP A 51 -2.28 -27.72 14.50
CA ASP A 51 -1.82 -29.03 14.07
C ASP A 51 -2.99 -29.94 13.64
N ALA A 52 -2.73 -30.77 12.62
CA ALA A 52 -3.72 -31.65 12.01
C ALA A 52 -4.99 -30.93 11.52
N ASP A 53 -4.84 -29.68 11.09
CA ASP A 53 -5.89 -28.87 10.45
C ASP A 53 -7.15 -28.71 11.33
N VAL A 54 -6.98 -28.77 12.65
CA VAL A 54 -8.10 -28.63 13.58
C VAL A 54 -8.68 -27.22 13.50
N GLY A 55 -9.96 -27.15 13.10
CA GLY A 55 -10.68 -25.89 12.91
C GLY A 55 -10.98 -25.57 11.44
N GLU A 56 -10.75 -26.53 10.54
CA GLU A 56 -11.26 -26.49 9.17
C GLU A 56 -12.74 -26.13 9.13
N PHE A 57 -13.12 -25.35 8.12
CA PHE A 57 -14.52 -25.06 7.86
C PHE A 57 -14.83 -24.73 6.41
N VAL A 58 -16.08 -24.98 6.02
CA VAL A 58 -16.68 -24.49 4.78
C VAL A 58 -17.87 -23.61 5.11
N VAL A 59 -17.93 -22.41 4.52
CA VAL A 59 -19.07 -21.49 4.67
C VAL A 59 -20.03 -21.68 3.51
N VAL A 60 -21.26 -22.03 3.82
CA VAL A 60 -22.36 -22.20 2.87
C VAL A 60 -23.47 -21.21 3.17
N SER A 61 -24.20 -20.76 2.15
CA SER A 61 -25.34 -19.85 2.28
C SER A 61 -26.58 -20.42 1.61
N HIS A 62 -27.75 -20.27 2.26
CA HIS A 62 -29.06 -20.73 1.77
C HIS A 62 -29.08 -22.20 1.37
N ALA A 63 -28.21 -23.01 1.98
CA ALA A 63 -27.92 -24.37 1.55
C ALA A 63 -28.60 -25.43 2.44
N ARG A 64 -29.67 -25.10 3.16
CA ARG A 64 -30.37 -26.10 3.98
C ARG A 64 -30.85 -27.28 3.13
N ASN A 65 -30.75 -28.49 3.68
CA ASN A 65 -31.17 -29.74 3.04
C ASN A 65 -30.43 -30.03 1.71
N THR A 66 -29.25 -29.45 1.50
CA THR A 66 -28.32 -29.90 0.45
C THR A 66 -27.25 -30.81 1.05
N THR A 67 -26.49 -31.49 0.19
CA THR A 67 -25.31 -32.26 0.55
C THR A 67 -24.07 -31.53 0.05
N LEU A 68 -23.12 -31.23 0.93
CA LEU A 68 -21.77 -30.75 0.60
C LEU A 68 -20.86 -31.96 0.39
N SER A 69 -20.06 -31.98 -0.67
CA SER A 69 -19.09 -33.04 -0.94
C SER A 69 -17.80 -32.48 -1.56
N ASP A 70 -16.67 -33.10 -1.22
CA ASP A 70 -15.34 -32.88 -1.80
C ASP A 70 -14.99 -33.91 -2.91
N GLY A 71 -15.85 -34.91 -3.13
CA GLY A 71 -15.63 -36.02 -4.05
C GLY A 71 -15.24 -37.35 -3.37
N GLU A 72 -14.77 -37.32 -2.12
CA GLU A 72 -14.38 -38.50 -1.34
C GLU A 72 -15.35 -38.75 -0.17
N GLY A 73 -15.74 -37.68 0.52
CA GLY A 73 -16.72 -37.64 1.59
C GLY A 73 -17.89 -36.71 1.28
N SER A 74 -18.93 -36.78 2.11
CA SER A 74 -20.05 -35.84 2.02
C SER A 74 -20.77 -35.64 3.33
N VAL A 75 -21.41 -34.49 3.49
CA VAL A 75 -22.15 -34.13 4.69
C VAL A 75 -23.42 -33.36 4.35
N ARG A 76 -24.52 -33.66 5.04
CA ARG A 76 -25.79 -32.94 4.87
C ARG A 76 -25.72 -31.60 5.61
N VAL A 77 -26.14 -30.52 4.95
CA VAL A 77 -26.21 -29.17 5.52
C VAL A 77 -27.48 -29.05 6.37
N PRO A 78 -27.39 -28.95 7.70
CA PRO A 78 -28.55 -29.09 8.58
C PRO A 78 -29.26 -27.75 8.85
N ALA A 79 -28.63 -26.63 8.51
CA ALA A 79 -29.04 -25.30 8.93
C ALA A 79 -29.26 -24.36 7.74
N ASP A 80 -30.18 -23.41 7.90
CA ASP A 80 -30.45 -22.35 6.94
C ASP A 80 -29.63 -21.08 7.23
N GLY A 81 -29.63 -20.16 6.26
CA GLY A 81 -28.83 -18.93 6.25
C GLY A 81 -27.38 -19.20 5.89
N THR A 82 -26.49 -18.27 6.26
CA THR A 82 -25.04 -18.40 6.07
C THR A 82 -24.40 -19.03 7.32
N VAL A 83 -23.83 -20.23 7.17
CA VAL A 83 -23.24 -20.99 8.28
C VAL A 83 -21.87 -21.54 7.91
N ALA A 84 -20.98 -21.65 8.91
CA ALA A 84 -19.70 -22.34 8.80
C ALA A 84 -19.85 -23.78 9.30
N LEU A 85 -19.70 -24.75 8.40
CA LEU A 85 -19.70 -26.18 8.72
C LEU A 85 -18.31 -26.60 9.18
N SER A 86 -18.20 -27.38 10.26
CA SER A 86 -16.90 -27.82 10.78
C SER A 86 -17.01 -29.09 11.63
N ALA A 87 -16.00 -29.95 11.54
CA ALA A 87 -15.81 -31.11 12.43
C ALA A 87 -15.35 -30.73 13.85
N ALA A 88 -14.78 -29.53 14.02
CA ALA A 88 -14.25 -29.04 15.29
C ALA A 88 -14.91 -27.73 15.74
N PRO A 89 -16.25 -27.69 15.96
CA PRO A 89 -17.01 -26.45 16.10
C PRO A 89 -16.49 -25.54 17.22
N ASN A 90 -16.01 -26.08 18.34
CA ASN A 90 -15.48 -25.29 19.45
C ASN A 90 -14.17 -24.55 19.10
N ARG A 91 -13.36 -25.13 18.21
CA ARG A 91 -12.11 -24.51 17.72
C ARG A 91 -12.41 -23.47 16.65
N THR A 92 -13.41 -23.74 15.81
CA THR A 92 -13.81 -22.91 14.67
C THR A 92 -14.54 -21.62 15.07
N ARG A 93 -15.27 -21.61 16.19
CA ARG A 93 -16.05 -20.44 16.65
C ARG A 93 -15.27 -19.13 16.73
N ASN A 94 -13.95 -19.20 16.98
CA ASN A 94 -13.10 -18.01 17.09
C ASN A 94 -12.35 -17.69 15.78
N LEU A 95 -12.62 -18.42 14.70
CA LEU A 95 -11.97 -18.27 13.39
C LEU A 95 -12.88 -17.61 12.35
N THR A 96 -14.17 -17.51 12.62
CA THR A 96 -15.17 -17.00 11.67
C THR A 96 -16.27 -16.24 12.40
N ASP A 97 -16.78 -15.18 11.78
CA ASP A 97 -17.92 -14.41 12.29
C ASP A 97 -19.26 -15.10 11.97
N HIS A 98 -19.24 -16.16 11.15
CA HIS A 98 -20.43 -16.94 10.81
C HIS A 98 -20.81 -17.89 11.95
N ARG A 99 -22.11 -18.17 12.07
CA ARG A 99 -22.59 -19.21 12.99
C ARG A 99 -21.97 -20.56 12.62
N VAL A 100 -21.20 -21.12 13.54
CA VAL A 100 -20.58 -22.44 13.37
C VAL A 100 -21.57 -23.55 13.69
N VAL A 101 -21.65 -24.52 12.80
CA VAL A 101 -22.49 -25.72 12.91
C VAL A 101 -21.59 -26.94 12.88
N GLY A 102 -21.64 -27.73 13.96
CA GLY A 102 -20.88 -28.97 14.07
C GLY A 102 -21.47 -30.04 13.17
N VAL A 103 -20.66 -30.58 12.27
CA VAL A 103 -21.01 -31.69 11.37
C VAL A 103 -19.76 -32.54 11.13
N ASP A 104 -19.91 -33.78 10.68
CA ASP A 104 -18.79 -34.63 10.25
C ASP A 104 -18.28 -34.16 8.88
N LEU A 105 -17.69 -32.96 8.85
CA LEU A 105 -17.11 -32.36 7.65
C LEU A 105 -15.95 -33.25 7.18
N PRO A 106 -15.90 -33.64 5.90
CA PRO A 106 -14.72 -34.28 5.33
C PRO A 106 -13.48 -33.41 5.52
N SER A 107 -12.32 -34.03 5.77
CA SER A 107 -11.04 -33.33 5.85
C SER A 107 -10.71 -32.72 4.49
N LEU A 108 -10.36 -31.44 4.48
CA LEU A 108 -10.18 -30.69 3.24
C LEU A 108 -8.74 -30.86 2.74
N ALA A 109 -8.57 -31.06 1.43
CA ALA A 109 -7.24 -31.28 0.88
C ALA A 109 -6.43 -29.96 0.79
N ASN A 110 -5.33 -29.86 1.55
CA ASN A 110 -4.37 -28.76 1.42
C ASN A 110 -3.75 -28.62 0.01
N GLY A 111 -3.75 -29.71 -0.77
CA GLY A 111 -3.28 -29.70 -2.16
C GLY A 111 -4.20 -28.97 -3.15
N GLY A 112 -5.45 -28.69 -2.75
CA GLY A 112 -6.52 -28.18 -3.61
C GLY A 112 -7.64 -29.20 -3.79
N GLU A 113 -8.86 -28.72 -3.97
CA GLU A 113 -10.07 -29.55 -3.94
C GLU A 113 -11.25 -28.94 -4.68
N VAL A 114 -12.22 -29.78 -5.03
CA VAL A 114 -13.49 -29.39 -5.65
C VAL A 114 -14.62 -29.62 -4.68
N LEU A 115 -15.28 -28.54 -4.25
CA LEU A 115 -16.44 -28.62 -3.36
C LEU A 115 -17.73 -28.48 -4.16
N THR A 116 -18.71 -29.34 -3.90
CA THR A 116 -20.01 -29.34 -4.56
C THR A 116 -21.16 -29.29 -3.57
N LEU A 117 -22.22 -28.56 -3.91
CA LEU A 117 -23.52 -28.66 -3.24
C LEU A 117 -24.50 -29.37 -4.17
N THR A 118 -25.17 -30.40 -3.66
CA THR A 118 -26.19 -31.16 -4.40
C THR A 118 -27.51 -31.26 -3.64
N ARG A 119 -28.62 -31.39 -4.35
CA ARG A 119 -29.94 -31.71 -3.81
C ARG A 119 -30.62 -32.68 -4.77
N ASP A 120 -31.10 -33.81 -4.26
CA ASP A 120 -31.80 -34.84 -5.04
C ASP A 120 -31.05 -35.28 -6.32
N GLY A 121 -29.71 -35.29 -6.25
CA GLY A 121 -28.83 -35.64 -7.38
C GLY A 121 -28.49 -34.48 -8.33
N GLU A 122 -29.16 -33.33 -8.21
CA GLU A 122 -28.86 -32.12 -8.98
C GLU A 122 -27.75 -31.31 -8.31
N ARG A 123 -26.77 -30.84 -9.10
CA ARG A 123 -25.67 -30.00 -8.64
C ARG A 123 -26.08 -28.53 -8.66
N LEU A 124 -26.14 -27.93 -7.48
CA LEU A 124 -26.56 -26.54 -7.25
C LEU A 124 -25.38 -25.56 -7.23
N ALA A 125 -24.24 -25.99 -6.68
CA ALA A 125 -23.00 -25.20 -6.70
C ALA A 125 -21.78 -26.10 -6.89
N ARG A 126 -20.73 -25.54 -7.50
CA ARG A 126 -19.39 -26.12 -7.57
C ARG A 126 -18.38 -25.00 -7.43
N VAL A 127 -17.44 -25.16 -6.51
CA VAL A 127 -16.29 -24.28 -6.38
C VAL A 127 -15.02 -25.13 -6.34
N GLU A 128 -13.90 -24.51 -6.64
CA GLU A 128 -12.61 -25.15 -6.68
C GLU A 128 -11.57 -24.21 -6.07
N TYR A 129 -10.61 -24.79 -5.37
CA TYR A 129 -9.45 -24.08 -4.86
C TYR A 129 -8.17 -24.84 -5.20
N ASP A 130 -7.12 -24.07 -5.50
CA ASP A 130 -5.75 -24.55 -5.71
C ASP A 130 -5.08 -24.85 -4.36
N THR A 131 -3.78 -25.11 -4.34
CA THR A 131 -3.03 -25.37 -3.10
C THR A 131 -3.33 -24.34 -2.03
N ALA A 132 -3.76 -24.84 -0.87
CA ALA A 132 -4.12 -24.04 0.28
C ALA A 132 -2.93 -23.23 0.78
N ARG A 133 -3.25 -22.09 1.39
CA ARG A 133 -2.28 -21.23 2.05
C ARG A 133 -2.55 -21.26 3.53
N GLU A 134 -1.62 -21.80 4.30
CA GLU A 134 -1.71 -21.88 5.75
C GLU A 134 -2.23 -20.57 6.36
N GLY A 135 -3.25 -20.66 7.20
CA GLY A 135 -3.83 -19.48 7.83
C GLY A 135 -4.66 -18.59 6.91
N SER A 136 -5.02 -19.03 5.70
CA SER A 136 -5.84 -18.25 4.75
C SER A 136 -7.16 -18.94 4.39
N VAL A 137 -8.19 -18.13 4.23
CA VAL A 137 -9.53 -18.54 3.79
C VAL A 137 -9.64 -18.29 2.29
N ARG A 138 -10.04 -19.30 1.51
CA ARG A 138 -10.49 -19.09 0.14
C ARG A 138 -11.90 -18.50 0.19
N ARG A 139 -12.13 -17.35 -0.44
CA ARG A 139 -13.46 -16.72 -0.55
C ARG A 139 -13.92 -16.65 -2.00
N TRP A 140 -15.17 -17.04 -2.24
CA TRP A 140 -15.86 -16.88 -3.52
C TRP A 140 -16.97 -15.85 -3.35
N ARG A 141 -16.85 -14.74 -4.08
CA ARG A 141 -17.86 -13.70 -4.18
C ARG A 141 -18.63 -13.88 -5.48
N TYR A 142 -19.92 -13.60 -5.40
CA TYR A 142 -20.85 -13.81 -6.51
C TYR A 142 -21.51 -12.50 -6.97
N ASP A 143 -21.04 -11.38 -6.44
CA ASP A 143 -21.49 -10.01 -6.73
C ASP A 143 -20.76 -9.38 -7.94
N GLY A 144 -19.81 -10.10 -8.56
CA GLY A 144 -19.10 -9.65 -9.76
C GLY A 144 -18.03 -8.59 -9.50
N ASP A 145 -17.72 -8.26 -8.24
CA ASP A 145 -16.78 -7.20 -7.86
C ASP A 145 -15.29 -7.54 -8.07
N GLY A 146 -15.00 -8.79 -8.49
CA GLY A 146 -13.68 -9.24 -8.92
C GLY A 146 -12.69 -9.53 -7.79
N ARG A 147 -13.13 -9.69 -6.53
CA ARG A 147 -12.24 -9.93 -5.37
C ARG A 147 -12.26 -11.36 -4.82
N ASP A 148 -12.42 -12.34 -5.70
CA ASP A 148 -12.22 -13.75 -5.39
C ASP A 148 -10.76 -14.05 -5.08
N GLY A 149 -10.51 -14.88 -4.07
CA GLY A 149 -9.18 -15.45 -3.84
C GLY A 149 -8.92 -15.87 -2.40
N TRP A 150 -7.64 -16.15 -2.15
CA TRP A 150 -7.12 -16.40 -0.82
C TRP A 150 -6.97 -15.10 -0.03
N VAL A 151 -7.55 -15.07 1.16
CA VAL A 151 -7.39 -13.97 2.11
C VAL A 151 -6.88 -14.50 3.45
N PRO A 152 -5.88 -13.87 4.07
CA PRO A 152 -5.45 -14.27 5.41
C PRO A 152 -6.62 -14.24 6.40
N LEU A 153 -6.66 -15.22 7.30
CA LEU A 153 -7.68 -15.30 8.34
C LEU A 153 -7.66 -14.03 9.20
N GLY A 154 -8.84 -13.50 9.48
CA GLY A 154 -8.99 -12.26 10.23
C GLY A 154 -8.57 -11.01 9.46
N ARG A 155 -8.28 -11.07 8.16
CA ARG A 155 -8.16 -9.86 7.32
C ARG A 155 -9.41 -9.00 7.50
N THR A 156 -9.22 -7.74 7.88
CA THR A 156 -10.33 -6.81 8.07
C THR A 156 -11.03 -6.47 6.74
N ASP A 157 -12.29 -6.07 6.84
CA ASP A 157 -13.06 -5.51 5.74
C ASP A 157 -13.52 -4.10 6.13
N ARG A 158 -12.68 -3.10 5.81
CA ARG A 158 -12.86 -1.72 6.25
C ARG A 158 -13.41 -0.91 5.08
N PRO A 159 -14.52 -0.18 5.26
CA PRO A 159 -15.02 0.70 4.21
C PRO A 159 -14.07 1.88 4.01
N VAL A 160 -14.24 2.59 2.90
CA VAL A 160 -13.77 3.98 2.80
C VAL A 160 -14.53 4.79 3.84
N VAL A 161 -13.84 5.63 4.61
CA VAL A 161 -14.49 6.59 5.50
C VAL A 161 -14.27 7.98 4.93
N ASP A 162 -15.31 8.54 4.34
CA ASP A 162 -15.37 9.92 3.89
C ASP A 162 -15.89 10.82 5.03
N THR A 163 -15.38 12.04 5.09
CA THR A 163 -15.63 13.01 6.16
C THR A 163 -15.80 14.40 5.54
N GLU A 164 -16.48 15.30 6.24
CA GLU A 164 -16.62 16.71 5.84
C GLU A 164 -15.30 17.51 5.99
N GLY A 165 -14.22 16.87 6.45
CA GLY A 165 -12.93 17.51 6.65
C GLY A 165 -12.91 18.43 7.87
N GLY A 166 -12.30 19.60 7.72
CA GLY A 166 -12.02 20.51 8.83
C GLY A 166 -10.76 21.33 8.59
N SER A 167 -9.75 21.15 9.44
CA SER A 167 -8.45 21.80 9.25
C SER A 167 -7.30 20.80 9.28
N ALA A 168 -6.32 21.03 8.41
CA ALA A 168 -5.12 20.22 8.33
C ALA A 168 -3.88 21.09 8.49
N THR A 169 -2.89 20.63 9.27
CA THR A 169 -1.53 21.16 9.20
C THR A 169 -0.72 20.29 8.24
N ALA A 170 -0.45 20.81 7.06
CA ALA A 170 0.41 20.18 6.05
C ALA A 170 1.89 20.51 6.32
N PHE A 171 2.77 19.52 6.19
CA PHE A 171 4.20 19.71 6.42
C PHE A 171 5.06 18.75 5.61
N VAL A 172 6.32 19.14 5.40
CA VAL A 172 7.33 18.29 4.75
C VAL A 172 8.57 18.15 5.62
N LEU A 173 9.22 17.01 5.52
CA LEU A 173 10.53 16.74 6.10
C LEU A 173 11.58 16.87 4.99
N PRO A 174 12.82 17.31 5.30
CA PRO A 174 13.33 17.60 6.64
C PRO A 174 12.93 18.97 7.21
N ASP A 175 12.28 19.83 6.43
CA ASP A 175 12.06 21.24 6.76
C ASP A 175 11.25 21.48 8.05
N ALA A 176 10.23 20.67 8.31
CA ALA A 176 9.32 20.83 9.44
C ALA A 176 9.20 19.54 10.27
N PRO A 177 10.19 19.21 11.13
CA PRO A 177 10.15 18.01 11.98
C PRO A 177 9.37 18.20 13.29
N GLY A 178 8.87 19.40 13.56
CA GLY A 178 8.08 19.74 14.74
C GLY A 178 6.72 19.04 14.82
N PRO A 179 5.85 19.15 13.80
CA PRO A 179 4.45 18.75 13.88
C PRO A 179 4.20 17.32 14.39
N PRO A 180 4.94 16.28 13.98
CA PRO A 180 4.68 14.93 14.49
C PRO A 180 4.86 14.82 16.02
N VAL A 181 5.95 15.37 16.56
CA VAL A 181 6.28 15.29 17.98
C VAL A 181 5.39 16.22 18.80
N GLU A 182 5.10 17.39 18.28
CA GLU A 182 4.21 18.37 18.90
C GLU A 182 2.78 17.84 19.04
N THR A 183 2.30 17.10 18.04
CA THR A 183 1.00 16.42 18.08
C THR A 183 0.94 15.43 19.23
N LEU A 184 1.92 14.54 19.36
CA LEU A 184 1.99 13.57 20.47
C LEU A 184 2.03 14.26 21.84
N ARG A 185 2.73 15.40 21.95
CA ARG A 185 2.83 16.15 23.21
C ARG A 185 1.51 16.78 23.64
N ARG A 186 0.65 17.17 22.69
CA ARG A 186 -0.66 17.79 22.93
C ARG A 186 -1.79 16.80 23.22
N ALA A 187 -1.46 15.53 23.45
CA ALA A 187 -2.45 14.54 23.83
C ALA A 187 -2.99 14.85 25.24
N ASP A 188 -4.31 14.81 25.35
CA ASP A 188 -5.05 15.03 26.59
C ASP A 188 -5.69 13.72 27.11
N GLU A 189 -6.18 12.86 26.21
CA GLU A 189 -6.87 11.61 26.58
C GLU A 189 -6.12 10.36 26.12
N ARG A 190 -5.71 10.31 24.84
CA ARG A 190 -5.13 9.10 24.24
C ARG A 190 -4.12 9.37 23.14
N VAL A 191 -3.17 8.44 23.02
CA VAL A 191 -2.28 8.30 21.86
C VAL A 191 -2.29 6.85 21.39
N LEU A 192 -2.74 6.61 20.16
CA LEU A 192 -2.62 5.33 19.46
C LEU A 192 -1.61 5.49 18.33
N LEU A 193 -0.39 4.97 18.49
CA LEU A 193 0.68 5.12 17.50
C LEU A 193 0.91 3.82 16.75
N ALA A 194 0.71 3.85 15.45
CA ALA A 194 0.97 2.75 14.52
C ALA A 194 2.20 3.07 13.66
N GLY A 195 3.11 2.11 13.54
CA GLY A 195 4.34 2.30 12.79
C GLY A 195 4.88 1.02 12.15
N TYR A 196 5.66 1.19 11.09
CA TYR A 196 6.47 0.09 10.54
C TYR A 196 7.79 -0.09 11.30
N THR A 197 8.48 1.03 11.58
CA THR A 197 9.69 1.03 12.41
C THR A 197 9.66 2.20 13.38
N PHE A 198 10.25 2.00 14.56
CA PHE A 198 10.32 2.99 15.63
C PHE A 198 11.75 3.12 16.15
N ALA A 199 12.35 4.31 16.00
CA ALA A 199 13.71 4.60 16.46
C ALA A 199 13.87 6.08 16.92
N SER A 200 12.76 6.78 17.14
CA SER A 200 12.74 8.20 17.47
C SER A 200 12.83 8.45 18.98
N GLU A 201 13.92 9.06 19.41
CA GLU A 201 14.08 9.55 20.79
C GLU A 201 13.08 10.66 21.11
N ARG A 202 12.78 11.53 20.12
CA ARG A 202 11.84 12.64 20.27
C ARG A 202 10.42 12.13 20.49
N ALA A 203 9.98 11.15 19.68
CA ALA A 203 8.68 10.52 19.87
C ALA A 203 8.63 9.73 21.19
N THR A 204 9.68 8.96 21.52
CA THR A 204 9.76 8.23 22.79
C THR A 204 9.58 9.17 23.98
N ARG A 205 10.28 10.31 23.99
CA ARG A 205 10.14 11.31 25.05
C ARG A 205 8.70 11.86 25.12
N ALA A 206 8.11 12.25 23.99
CA ALA A 206 6.75 12.79 23.96
C ALA A 206 5.70 11.78 24.47
N LEU A 207 5.83 10.50 24.09
CA LEU A 207 4.94 9.43 24.56
C LEU A 207 5.09 9.18 26.06
N LEU A 208 6.32 9.14 26.58
CA LEU A 208 6.56 9.01 28.02
C LEU A 208 6.03 10.22 28.80
N GLU A 209 6.22 11.43 28.28
CA GLU A 209 5.66 12.66 28.88
C GLU A 209 4.13 12.62 28.90
N ALA A 210 3.48 12.21 27.81
CA ALA A 210 2.03 12.04 27.76
C ALA A 210 1.56 10.98 28.77
N HIS A 211 2.21 9.81 28.79
CA HIS A 211 1.85 8.73 29.71
C HIS A 211 1.95 9.15 31.19
N ARG A 212 2.99 9.91 31.57
CA ARG A 212 3.13 10.45 32.94
C ARG A 212 2.03 11.43 33.32
N ARG A 213 1.38 12.10 32.35
CA ARG A 213 0.22 12.96 32.59
C ARG A 213 -1.09 12.19 32.72
N GLY A 214 -1.07 10.85 32.60
CA GLY A 214 -2.27 10.01 32.64
C GLY A 214 -2.92 9.75 31.28
N VAL A 215 -2.32 10.19 30.17
CA VAL A 215 -2.79 9.90 28.82
C VAL A 215 -2.66 8.40 28.53
N ALA A 216 -3.70 7.79 27.95
CA ALA A 216 -3.66 6.39 27.52
C ALA A 216 -2.80 6.24 26.27
N VAL A 217 -1.59 5.66 26.40
CA VAL A 217 -0.65 5.50 25.30
C VAL A 217 -0.53 4.03 24.88
N ARG A 218 -0.72 3.76 23.59
CA ARG A 218 -0.56 2.43 22.97
C ARG A 218 0.26 2.53 21.70
N VAL A 219 1.18 1.59 21.51
CA VAL A 219 2.10 1.53 20.36
C VAL A 219 1.98 0.18 19.68
N LEU A 220 1.71 0.17 18.37
CA LEU A 220 1.66 -1.02 17.53
C LEU A 220 2.67 -0.92 16.40
N LEU A 221 3.55 -1.91 16.30
CA LEU A 221 4.61 -1.95 15.29
C LEU A 221 4.65 -3.25 14.49
N ASP A 222 5.36 -3.22 13.37
CA ASP A 222 5.75 -4.44 12.67
C ASP A 222 6.85 -5.20 13.44
N GLY A 223 6.68 -6.51 13.61
CA GLY A 223 7.65 -7.37 14.31
C GLY A 223 8.80 -7.89 13.43
N GLY A 224 8.69 -7.78 12.11
CA GLY A 224 9.68 -8.24 11.14
C GLY A 224 9.89 -7.28 9.98
N PRO A 225 10.17 -5.98 10.23
CA PRO A 225 10.36 -5.02 9.14
C PRO A 225 11.56 -5.42 8.30
N VAL A 226 11.69 -4.89 7.08
CA VAL A 226 12.83 -5.19 6.20
C VAL A 226 14.12 -4.79 6.90
N GLY A 227 15.02 -5.77 7.03
CA GLY A 227 16.24 -5.67 7.80
C GLY A 227 16.09 -5.85 9.32
N GLY A 228 14.88 -6.05 9.84
CA GLY A 228 14.63 -6.30 11.25
C GLY A 228 14.69 -5.06 12.15
N ILE A 229 14.41 -5.31 13.42
CA ILE A 229 14.37 -4.31 14.48
C ILE A 229 15.80 -3.99 14.95
N SER A 230 16.16 -2.71 14.93
CA SER A 230 17.50 -2.28 15.37
C SER A 230 17.66 -2.33 16.89
N ARG A 231 18.90 -2.44 17.38
CA ARG A 231 19.23 -2.31 18.81
C ARG A 231 18.73 -0.98 19.40
N ARG A 232 18.79 0.10 18.62
CA ARG A 232 18.26 1.41 19.04
C ARG A 232 16.74 1.34 19.20
N SER A 233 16.04 0.76 18.25
CA SER A 233 14.59 0.54 18.31
C SER A 233 14.22 -0.25 19.55
N ALA A 234 14.85 -1.42 19.74
CA ALA A 234 14.59 -2.28 20.89
C ALA A 234 14.75 -1.54 22.23
N ARG A 235 15.86 -0.80 22.42
CA ARG A 235 16.07 0.01 23.64
C ARG A 235 14.99 1.05 23.89
N LEU A 236 14.43 1.65 22.83
CA LEU A 236 13.36 2.65 22.97
C LEU A 236 12.02 2.00 23.31
N LEU A 237 11.73 0.83 22.73
CA LEU A 237 10.55 0.03 23.06
C LEU A 237 10.64 -0.52 24.49
N ASP A 238 11.83 -0.94 24.93
CA ASP A 238 12.09 -1.34 26.32
C ASP A 238 11.76 -0.19 27.29
N ARG A 239 12.18 1.04 26.97
CA ARG A 239 11.88 2.23 27.79
C ARG A 239 10.39 2.54 27.88
N LEU A 240 9.66 2.37 26.78
CA LEU A 240 8.19 2.57 26.77
C LEU A 240 7.50 1.48 27.60
N ALA A 241 7.83 0.21 27.33
CA ALA A 241 7.24 -0.93 28.04
C ALA A 241 7.55 -0.90 29.54
N ALA A 242 8.78 -0.58 29.94
CA ALA A 242 9.17 -0.45 31.34
C ALA A 242 8.46 0.71 32.07
N ALA A 243 7.97 1.71 31.33
CA ALA A 243 7.18 2.80 31.89
C ALA A 243 5.68 2.49 32.00
N GLY A 244 5.22 1.31 31.58
CA GLY A 244 3.80 0.91 31.61
C GLY A 244 3.03 1.22 30.31
N VAL A 245 3.68 1.71 29.25
CA VAL A 245 3.04 1.91 27.95
C VAL A 245 2.76 0.56 27.29
N GLU A 246 1.56 0.35 26.77
CA GLU A 246 1.24 -0.85 26.00
C GLU A 246 1.97 -0.82 24.66
N VAL A 247 3.00 -1.66 24.50
CA VAL A 247 3.75 -1.83 23.26
C VAL A 247 3.51 -3.23 22.72
N ARG A 248 2.96 -3.33 21.51
CA ARG A 248 2.74 -4.59 20.79
C ARG A 248 3.45 -4.58 19.44
N VAL A 249 3.82 -5.77 18.97
CA VAL A 249 4.35 -6.00 17.63
C VAL A 249 3.55 -7.08 16.92
N LEU A 250 3.30 -6.91 15.62
CA LEU A 250 2.68 -7.93 14.79
C LEU A 250 3.75 -8.93 14.34
N ALA A 251 3.65 -10.18 14.81
CA ALA A 251 4.65 -11.21 14.56
C ALA A 251 4.06 -12.64 14.58
N GLY A 252 4.80 -13.59 14.00
CA GLY A 252 4.46 -15.02 14.03
C GLY A 252 3.54 -15.46 12.89
N ARG A 253 3.24 -16.76 12.83
CA ARG A 253 2.44 -17.39 11.74
C ARG A 253 1.03 -16.80 11.59
N ALA A 254 0.49 -16.20 12.64
CA ALA A 254 -0.85 -15.63 12.63
C ALA A 254 -0.94 -14.21 12.01
N THR A 255 0.17 -13.64 11.52
CA THR A 255 0.14 -12.31 10.88
C THR A 255 -0.72 -12.34 9.61
N ARG A 256 -1.69 -11.43 9.54
CA ARG A 256 -2.64 -11.33 8.42
C ARG A 256 -2.20 -10.38 7.29
N TYR A 257 -1.07 -9.71 7.48
CA TYR A 257 -0.45 -8.80 6.50
C TYR A 257 1.02 -9.16 6.39
N ARG A 258 1.58 -9.03 5.19
CA ARG A 258 3.02 -9.24 4.97
C ARG A 258 3.86 -8.24 5.76
N PHE A 259 3.43 -6.99 5.79
CA PHE A 259 3.96 -5.97 6.67
C PHE A 259 2.84 -5.07 7.22
N HIS A 260 2.97 -4.69 8.48
CA HIS A 260 2.28 -3.54 9.06
C HIS A 260 3.04 -2.26 8.71
N HIS A 261 2.81 -1.77 7.50
CA HIS A 261 3.57 -0.67 6.92
C HIS A 261 2.92 0.71 7.16
N ALA A 262 1.80 0.78 7.87
CA ALA A 262 1.16 2.03 8.25
C ALA A 262 2.04 2.92 9.16
N LYS A 263 1.95 4.24 8.99
CA LYS A 263 2.63 5.26 9.81
C LYS A 263 1.64 6.36 10.17
N TYR A 264 0.98 6.19 11.30
CA TYR A 264 0.01 7.18 11.78
C TYR A 264 -0.03 7.21 13.30
N ALA A 265 -0.60 8.28 13.84
CA ALA A 265 -1.03 8.33 15.23
C ALA A 265 -2.43 8.92 15.32
N VAL A 266 -3.24 8.39 16.22
CA VAL A 266 -4.47 9.03 16.68
C VAL A 266 -4.17 9.71 18.00
N VAL A 267 -4.36 11.01 18.05
CA VAL A 267 -4.17 11.82 19.26
C VAL A 267 -5.46 12.56 19.55
N ASP A 268 -6.23 12.04 20.50
CA ASP A 268 -7.58 12.52 20.81
C ASP A 268 -8.46 12.56 19.55
N ASP A 269 -8.87 13.76 19.12
CA ASP A 269 -9.67 14.07 17.92
C ASP A 269 -8.83 14.33 16.65
N ARG A 270 -7.52 14.02 16.68
CA ARG A 270 -6.58 14.33 15.59
C ARG A 270 -6.00 13.08 14.96
N ALA A 271 -6.00 13.05 13.63
CA ALA A 271 -5.30 12.06 12.83
C ALA A 271 -3.96 12.64 12.35
N LEU A 272 -2.85 12.01 12.71
CA LEU A 272 -1.52 12.31 12.19
C LEU A 272 -1.11 11.20 11.22
N VAL A 273 -0.89 11.52 9.95
CA VAL A 273 -0.49 10.55 8.92
C VAL A 273 0.84 10.97 8.30
N LEU A 274 1.76 10.03 8.16
CA LEU A 274 3.13 10.25 7.70
C LEU A 274 3.47 9.33 6.53
N THR A 275 4.30 9.81 5.61
CA THR A 275 5.00 8.93 4.66
C THR A 275 6.24 8.28 5.30
N GLU A 276 6.82 8.95 6.30
CA GLU A 276 8.02 8.51 7.00
C GLU A 276 7.74 7.57 8.17
N ASN A 277 8.76 6.78 8.51
CA ASN A 277 8.78 5.99 9.73
C ASN A 277 9.02 6.85 10.98
N TRP A 278 8.67 6.32 12.16
CA TRP A 278 8.92 6.94 13.47
C TRP A 278 10.40 6.88 13.90
N LYS A 279 11.29 7.42 13.07
CA LYS A 279 12.75 7.43 13.21
C LYS A 279 13.30 8.87 13.12
N PRO A 280 14.61 9.12 13.32
CA PRO A 280 15.17 10.47 13.22
C PRO A 280 14.81 11.22 11.93
N ALA A 281 14.82 10.56 10.77
CA ALA A 281 14.37 11.17 9.52
C ALA A 281 12.90 11.65 9.59
N GLY A 282 11.99 10.86 10.16
CA GLY A 282 10.54 11.13 10.22
C GLY A 282 10.08 12.08 11.32
N THR A 283 10.94 12.38 12.30
CA THR A 283 10.56 13.14 13.51
C THR A 283 11.60 14.17 13.95
N GLY A 284 12.76 14.18 13.28
CA GLY A 284 13.87 15.08 13.49
C GLY A 284 14.40 15.71 12.19
N GLY A 285 13.90 15.29 11.02
CA GLY A 285 14.31 15.84 9.73
C GLY A 285 15.72 15.40 9.32
N ASN A 286 16.22 14.28 9.85
CA ASN A 286 17.63 13.92 9.67
C ASN A 286 17.96 13.12 8.38
N GLY A 287 17.16 13.21 7.32
CA GLY A 287 17.46 12.45 6.10
C GLY A 287 16.47 12.62 4.96
N SER A 288 15.24 12.17 5.13
CA SER A 288 14.33 11.97 3.99
C SER A 288 13.54 13.21 3.61
N ARG A 289 13.31 13.40 2.31
CA ARG A 289 12.13 14.13 1.81
C ARG A 289 10.90 13.29 2.08
N GLY A 290 10.07 13.72 3.02
CA GLY A 290 8.84 13.04 3.43
C GLY A 290 7.70 14.03 3.59
N TRP A 291 6.45 13.55 3.49
CA TRP A 291 5.25 14.37 3.68
C TRP A 291 4.49 13.90 4.92
N GLY A 292 3.73 14.81 5.51
CA GLY A 292 2.82 14.48 6.57
C GLY A 292 1.71 15.50 6.73
N VAL A 293 0.65 15.05 7.38
CA VAL A 293 -0.49 15.89 7.73
C VAL A 293 -0.95 15.58 9.14
N ARG A 294 -1.28 16.62 9.90
CA ARG A 294 -2.11 16.52 11.09
C ARG A 294 -3.49 17.06 10.74
N LEU A 295 -4.47 16.18 10.62
CA LEU A 295 -5.85 16.51 10.39
C LEU A 295 -6.58 16.62 11.74
N ARG A 296 -7.29 17.73 11.95
CA ARG A 296 -8.22 17.89 13.07
C ARG A 296 -9.61 17.54 12.56
N ASP A 297 -9.95 16.28 12.73
CA ASP A 297 -11.14 15.64 12.18
C ASP A 297 -11.44 14.40 13.07
N PRO A 298 -12.48 14.49 13.92
CA PRO A 298 -12.86 13.41 14.82
C PRO A 298 -13.25 12.13 14.10
N GLU A 299 -13.85 12.21 12.91
CA GLU A 299 -14.32 11.05 12.15
C GLU A 299 -13.14 10.31 11.53
N ALA A 300 -12.18 11.05 10.94
CA ALA A 300 -10.95 10.47 10.45
C ALA A 300 -10.10 9.86 11.59
N ALA A 301 -10.04 10.53 12.74
CA ALA A 301 -9.39 10.02 13.94
C ALA A 301 -10.06 8.72 14.45
N ALA A 302 -11.39 8.66 14.46
CA ALA A 302 -12.15 7.47 14.85
C ALA A 302 -11.95 6.31 13.85
N ALA A 303 -11.91 6.60 12.55
CA ALA A 303 -11.62 5.61 11.51
C ALA A 303 -10.25 4.96 11.72
N LEU A 304 -9.20 5.77 11.91
CA LEU A 304 -7.86 5.26 12.21
C LEU A 304 -7.80 4.52 13.55
N ALA A 305 -8.52 4.99 14.58
CA ALA A 305 -8.58 4.32 15.88
C ALA A 305 -9.24 2.93 15.79
N ALA A 306 -10.27 2.78 14.96
CA ALA A 306 -10.88 1.49 14.69
C ALA A 306 -9.93 0.54 13.94
N THR A 307 -9.11 1.05 13.00
CA THR A 307 -8.07 0.25 12.33
C THR A 307 -7.01 -0.20 13.32
N PHE A 308 -6.53 0.73 14.17
CA PHE A 308 -5.59 0.43 15.24
C PHE A 308 -6.11 -0.67 16.17
N ARG A 309 -7.35 -0.54 16.65
CA ARG A 309 -7.96 -1.54 17.56
C ARG A 309 -8.08 -2.90 16.91
N ALA A 310 -8.50 -2.95 15.64
CA ALA A 310 -8.60 -4.20 14.91
C ALA A 310 -7.23 -4.87 14.71
N ASP A 311 -6.18 -4.10 14.45
CA ASP A 311 -4.82 -4.62 14.27
C ASP A 311 -4.18 -5.01 15.60
N ALA A 312 -4.30 -4.18 16.65
CA ALA A 312 -3.73 -4.43 17.98
C ALA A 312 -4.48 -5.51 18.78
N GLY A 313 -5.76 -5.75 18.47
CA GLY A 313 -6.58 -6.80 19.07
C GLY A 313 -6.43 -8.17 18.39
N TRP A 314 -5.73 -8.25 17.26
CA TRP A 314 -5.53 -9.52 16.58
C TRP A 314 -4.52 -10.41 17.31
N ARG A 315 -4.71 -11.74 17.23
CA ARG A 315 -3.88 -12.74 17.93
C ARG A 315 -2.38 -12.71 17.59
N ALA A 316 -2.00 -12.07 16.48
CA ALA A 316 -0.60 -11.87 16.11
C ALA A 316 0.03 -10.62 16.75
N ALA A 317 -0.74 -9.77 17.43
CA ALA A 317 -0.24 -8.60 18.13
C ALA A 317 0.30 -8.99 19.50
N VAL A 318 1.58 -9.39 19.51
CA VAL A 318 2.28 -9.91 20.69
C VAL A 318 2.83 -8.75 21.52
N PRO A 319 2.72 -8.78 22.87
CA PRO A 319 3.38 -7.81 23.74
C PRO A 319 4.89 -7.75 23.51
N TRP A 320 5.46 -6.54 23.53
CA TRP A 320 6.88 -6.33 23.26
C TRP A 320 7.79 -7.15 24.18
N HIS A 321 7.46 -7.24 25.48
CA HIS A 321 8.27 -7.96 26.46
C HIS A 321 8.36 -9.47 26.17
N GLU A 322 7.29 -10.08 25.66
CA GLU A 322 7.30 -11.48 25.20
C GLU A 322 8.10 -11.61 23.91
N PHE A 323 7.82 -10.75 22.92
CA PHE A 323 8.50 -10.79 21.63
C PHE A 323 10.02 -10.64 21.76
N ARG A 324 10.48 -9.71 22.61
CA ARG A 324 11.91 -9.39 22.76
C ARG A 324 12.69 -10.42 23.56
N ALA A 325 12.03 -11.31 24.30
CA ALA A 325 12.68 -12.30 25.16
C ALA A 325 13.60 -13.21 24.33
N GLY A 326 14.85 -13.38 24.78
CA GLY A 326 15.85 -14.21 24.10
C GLY A 326 16.32 -13.71 22.72
N ARG A 327 15.81 -12.56 22.22
CA ARG A 327 16.20 -12.04 20.90
C ARG A 327 17.39 -11.10 20.96
N TYR A 328 18.23 -11.20 19.94
CA TYR A 328 19.30 -10.26 19.65
C TYR A 328 18.84 -9.23 18.59
N PHE A 329 19.35 -8.00 18.70
CA PHE A 329 19.01 -6.91 17.79
C PHE A 329 20.28 -6.23 17.28
N ASP A 330 20.39 -6.10 15.96
CA ASP A 330 21.59 -5.57 15.31
C ASP A 330 21.78 -4.08 15.54
N HIS A 331 23.05 -3.68 15.62
CA HIS A 331 23.39 -2.26 15.60
C HIS A 331 23.13 -1.68 14.19
N ARG A 332 22.42 -0.56 14.14
CA ARG A 332 22.25 0.23 12.94
C ARG A 332 22.54 1.69 13.23
N PRO A 333 23.42 2.34 12.45
CA PRO A 333 23.69 3.74 12.63
C PRO A 333 22.41 4.56 12.38
N PRO A 334 22.09 5.53 13.24
CA PRO A 334 20.96 6.40 13.01
C PRO A 334 21.24 7.42 11.90
N ALA A 335 20.16 7.90 11.28
CA ALA A 335 20.22 9.07 10.41
C ALA A 335 20.52 10.31 11.25
N ASN A 336 21.68 10.92 11.01
CA ASN A 336 22.21 12.07 11.77
C ASN A 336 22.42 13.31 10.88
N GLY A 337 21.97 13.27 9.62
CA GLY A 337 22.08 14.40 8.70
C GLY A 337 21.34 15.63 9.25
N THR A 338 21.80 16.82 8.88
CA THR A 338 21.11 18.08 9.15
C THR A 338 20.92 18.79 7.82
N PHE A 339 19.73 19.32 7.60
CA PHE A 339 19.32 19.90 6.32
C PHE A 339 18.68 21.27 6.56
N PRO A 340 18.74 22.18 5.58
CA PRO A 340 18.11 23.49 5.71
C PRO A 340 16.59 23.34 5.83
N SER A 341 15.98 24.18 6.67
CA SER A 341 14.54 24.35 6.75
C SER A 341 14.14 25.56 5.92
N ARG A 342 13.47 25.33 4.79
CA ARG A 342 13.02 26.36 3.85
C ARG A 342 11.51 26.44 3.76
N VAL A 343 10.82 25.32 4.04
CA VAL A 343 9.36 25.21 3.94
C VAL A 343 8.77 25.06 5.35
N ALA A 344 8.06 26.09 5.80
CA ALA A 344 7.33 26.07 7.07
C ALA A 344 6.04 25.22 6.94
N PRO A 345 5.58 24.57 8.03
CA PRO A 345 4.30 23.88 8.01
C PRO A 345 3.14 24.90 7.88
N THR A 346 2.08 24.53 7.15
CA THR A 346 0.95 25.43 6.88
C THR A 346 -0.35 24.80 7.34
N THR A 347 -1.18 25.57 8.03
CA THR A 347 -2.56 25.16 8.34
C THR A 347 -3.50 25.60 7.23
N VAL A 348 -4.31 24.66 6.74
CA VAL A 348 -5.21 24.83 5.60
C VAL A 348 -6.60 24.30 5.95
N SER A 349 -7.62 24.87 5.31
CA SER A 349 -8.99 24.32 5.36
C SER A 349 -9.09 23.08 4.47
N VAL A 350 -9.90 22.11 4.90
CA VAL A 350 -10.17 20.86 4.18
C VAL A 350 -11.68 20.75 4.02
N SER A 351 -12.15 20.64 2.79
CA SER A 351 -13.59 20.54 2.47
C SER A 351 -14.10 19.10 2.49
N GLY A 352 -13.19 18.13 2.44
CA GLY A 352 -13.48 16.71 2.53
C GLY A 352 -12.21 15.91 2.74
N ALA A 353 -12.32 14.79 3.45
CA ALA A 353 -11.22 13.85 3.56
C ALA A 353 -11.69 12.40 3.54
N SER A 354 -10.92 11.52 2.90
CA SER A 354 -11.13 10.08 2.96
C SER A 354 -10.00 9.39 3.71
N VAL A 355 -10.33 8.54 4.69
CA VAL A 355 -9.40 7.60 5.30
C VAL A 355 -9.45 6.28 4.54
N LEU A 356 -8.31 5.92 3.96
CA LEU A 356 -8.15 4.75 3.10
C LEU A 356 -7.18 3.76 3.73
N VAL A 357 -7.47 2.47 3.61
CA VAL A 357 -6.61 1.39 4.10
C VAL A 357 -6.34 0.35 3.04
N ALA A 358 -5.10 -0.12 2.98
CA ALA A 358 -4.74 -1.31 2.21
C ALA A 358 -4.68 -2.52 3.14
N PRO A 359 -4.98 -3.72 2.63
CA PRO A 359 -5.28 -4.04 1.22
C PRO A 359 -6.77 -3.95 0.82
N GLU A 360 -7.60 -3.27 1.60
CA GLU A 360 -9.05 -3.20 1.39
C GLU A 360 -9.42 -2.21 0.26
N ASN A 361 -9.30 -0.91 0.49
CA ASN A 361 -9.88 0.11 -0.39
C ASN A 361 -8.86 1.09 -0.97
N ALA A 362 -7.70 1.27 -0.34
CA ALA A 362 -6.73 2.30 -0.74
C ALA A 362 -6.25 2.17 -2.19
N GLY A 363 -6.01 0.95 -2.66
CA GLY A 363 -5.60 0.74 -4.04
C GLY A 363 -6.63 1.23 -5.06
N ASP A 364 -7.91 0.90 -4.85
CA ASP A 364 -8.97 1.25 -5.79
C ASP A 364 -9.30 2.74 -5.73
N ALA A 365 -9.34 3.30 -4.52
CA ALA A 365 -9.54 4.73 -4.31
C ALA A 365 -8.44 5.60 -4.94
N VAL A 366 -7.18 5.15 -4.93
CA VAL A 366 -6.07 5.85 -5.62
C VAL A 366 -6.25 5.78 -7.13
N VAL A 367 -6.60 4.62 -7.70
CA VAL A 367 -6.86 4.49 -9.15
C VAL A 367 -8.03 5.38 -9.57
N SER A 368 -9.14 5.33 -8.83
CA SER A 368 -10.34 6.12 -9.12
C SER A 368 -10.04 7.62 -9.16
N ARG A 369 -9.25 8.13 -8.21
CA ARG A 369 -8.85 9.54 -8.19
C ARG A 369 -7.94 9.94 -9.35
N LEU A 370 -6.98 9.09 -9.71
CA LEU A 370 -6.13 9.34 -10.89
C LEU A 370 -6.95 9.29 -12.19
N ASP A 371 -7.92 8.38 -12.27
CA ASP A 371 -8.83 8.28 -13.42
C ASP A 371 -9.83 9.44 -13.49
N ALA A 372 -10.12 10.10 -12.38
CA ALA A 372 -10.97 11.29 -12.30
C ALA A 372 -10.21 12.62 -12.49
N ALA A 373 -8.87 12.60 -12.60
CA ALA A 373 -8.07 13.81 -12.76
C ALA A 373 -8.44 14.60 -14.02
N GLU A 374 -8.48 15.94 -13.90
CA GLU A 374 -8.90 16.85 -14.96
C GLU A 374 -7.79 17.81 -15.42
N GLU A 375 -6.94 18.30 -14.51
CA GLU A 375 -5.94 19.34 -14.82
C GLU A 375 -4.51 18.80 -14.70
N SER A 376 -4.13 18.28 -13.53
CA SER A 376 -2.76 17.85 -13.28
C SER A 376 -2.60 16.76 -12.23
N VAL A 377 -1.58 15.91 -12.43
CA VAL A 377 -1.17 14.84 -11.52
C VAL A 377 0.33 14.97 -11.24
N ARG A 378 0.69 15.29 -10.00
CA ARG A 378 2.09 15.31 -9.53
C ARG A 378 2.30 14.15 -8.55
N VAL A 379 3.24 13.25 -8.85
CA VAL A 379 3.49 12.05 -8.03
C VAL A 379 4.93 12.05 -7.51
N LEU A 380 5.09 11.95 -6.20
CA LEU A 380 6.38 11.79 -5.54
C LEU A 380 6.46 10.42 -4.87
N GLN A 381 7.33 9.55 -5.38
CA GLN A 381 7.47 8.16 -4.91
C GLN A 381 8.93 7.76 -4.70
N VAL A 382 9.15 6.76 -3.85
CA VAL A 382 10.46 6.11 -3.74
C VAL A 382 10.81 5.41 -5.05
N SER A 383 9.89 4.57 -5.51
CA SER A 383 9.96 3.84 -6.77
C SER A 383 8.54 3.43 -7.18
N VAL A 384 8.40 3.02 -8.43
CA VAL A 384 7.19 2.42 -8.99
C VAL A 384 7.57 1.07 -9.56
N ASP A 385 6.79 0.03 -9.26
CA ASP A 385 7.08 -1.35 -9.65
C ASP A 385 6.72 -1.64 -11.11
N GLY A 386 7.54 -1.09 -12.01
CA GLY A 386 7.44 -1.30 -13.45
C GLY A 386 6.28 -0.55 -14.13
N PRO A 387 6.18 -0.66 -15.47
CA PRO A 387 5.22 0.09 -16.28
C PRO A 387 3.76 -0.39 -16.14
N ASP A 388 3.53 -1.65 -15.76
CA ASP A 388 2.20 -2.25 -15.66
C ASP A 388 1.55 -2.05 -14.28
N GLN A 389 2.26 -1.35 -13.40
CA GLN A 389 1.78 -0.98 -12.08
C GLN A 389 0.47 -0.18 -12.20
N ARG A 390 -0.56 -0.58 -11.44
CA ARG A 390 -1.94 -0.10 -11.63
C ARG A 390 -2.14 1.41 -11.44
N PHE A 391 -1.43 2.04 -10.51
CA PHE A 391 -1.50 3.48 -10.27
C PHE A 391 -0.79 4.25 -11.38
N LEU A 392 0.37 3.76 -11.83
CA LEU A 392 1.06 4.32 -12.98
C LEU A 392 0.20 4.22 -14.24
N ARG A 393 -0.44 3.08 -14.50
CA ARG A 393 -1.37 2.94 -15.63
C ARG A 393 -2.53 3.94 -15.56
N ALA A 394 -3.07 4.21 -14.37
CA ALA A 394 -4.09 5.23 -14.17
C ALA A 394 -3.56 6.65 -14.46
N ALA A 395 -2.36 6.98 -13.98
CA ALA A 395 -1.71 8.25 -14.31
C ALA A 395 -1.43 8.41 -15.81
N VAL A 396 -1.00 7.34 -16.50
CA VAL A 396 -0.81 7.37 -17.96
C VAL A 396 -2.15 7.49 -18.70
N ARG A 397 -3.23 6.87 -18.21
CA ARG A 397 -4.58 7.10 -18.76
C ARG A 397 -5.02 8.55 -18.59
N ALA A 398 -4.69 9.19 -17.48
CA ALA A 398 -4.94 10.62 -17.29
C ALA A 398 -4.18 11.48 -18.31
N ALA A 399 -2.88 11.20 -18.53
CA ALA A 399 -2.11 11.87 -19.58
C ALA A 399 -2.73 11.68 -20.97
N GLY A 400 -3.25 10.49 -21.28
CA GLY A 400 -3.98 10.23 -22.53
C GLY A 400 -5.29 11.01 -22.69
N ARG A 401 -5.84 11.56 -21.60
CA ARG A 401 -6.97 12.51 -21.63
C ARG A 401 -6.53 13.99 -21.71
N GLY A 402 -5.23 14.27 -21.77
CA GLY A 402 -4.68 15.63 -21.81
C GLY A 402 -4.27 16.22 -20.45
N VAL A 403 -4.38 15.46 -19.36
CA VAL A 403 -3.99 15.90 -18.01
C VAL A 403 -2.47 16.01 -17.91
N GLU A 404 -1.93 17.09 -17.32
CA GLU A 404 -0.47 17.21 -17.13
C GLU A 404 0.03 16.27 -16.03
N VAL A 405 0.88 15.30 -16.38
CA VAL A 405 1.37 14.30 -15.45
C VAL A 405 2.89 14.41 -15.23
N ARG A 406 3.29 14.64 -13.98
CA ARG A 406 4.70 14.70 -13.55
C ARG A 406 5.00 13.67 -12.48
N LEU A 407 5.95 12.76 -12.73
CA LEU A 407 6.42 11.78 -11.75
C LEU A 407 7.85 12.10 -11.33
N LEU A 408 8.05 12.34 -10.04
CA LEU A 408 9.37 12.50 -9.43
C LEU A 408 9.70 11.25 -8.59
N LEU A 409 10.68 10.48 -9.04
CA LEU A 409 11.12 9.24 -8.41
C LEU A 409 12.41 9.45 -7.61
N SER A 410 12.65 8.63 -6.59
CA SER A 410 13.88 8.75 -5.80
C SER A 410 15.13 8.47 -6.63
N GLY A 411 16.12 9.37 -6.52
CA GLY A 411 17.46 9.16 -7.09
C GLY A 411 18.40 8.33 -6.19
N ALA A 412 17.89 7.74 -5.10
CA ALA A 412 18.70 6.98 -4.14
C ALA A 412 19.35 5.75 -4.80
N TRP A 413 20.59 5.46 -4.44
CA TRP A 413 21.43 4.46 -5.13
C TRP A 413 20.77 3.08 -5.30
N TYR A 414 20.01 2.62 -4.31
CA TYR A 414 19.38 1.29 -4.29
C TYR A 414 18.12 1.16 -5.16
N VAL A 415 17.59 2.25 -5.71
CA VAL A 415 16.47 2.26 -6.68
C VAL A 415 16.79 3.06 -7.94
N ARG A 416 18.00 3.66 -8.02
CA ARG A 416 18.36 4.66 -9.03
C ARG A 416 18.35 4.09 -10.44
N GLU A 417 18.80 2.85 -10.61
CA GLU A 417 18.90 2.21 -11.92
C GLU A 417 17.53 1.84 -12.45
N GLU A 418 16.72 1.15 -11.64
CA GLU A 418 15.33 0.79 -11.96
C GLU A 418 14.48 2.03 -12.25
N ASN A 419 14.55 3.06 -11.39
CA ASN A 419 13.82 4.31 -11.60
C ASN A 419 14.27 5.04 -12.87
N ARG A 420 15.57 5.00 -13.22
CA ARG A 420 16.08 5.59 -14.46
C ARG A 420 15.52 4.85 -15.67
N ALA A 421 15.60 3.52 -15.68
CA ALA A 421 15.06 2.72 -16.77
C ALA A 421 13.56 2.95 -16.98
N LEU A 422 12.79 3.05 -15.89
CA LEU A 422 11.37 3.40 -15.95
C LEU A 422 11.14 4.81 -16.49
N ALA A 423 11.91 5.80 -16.02
CA ALA A 423 11.80 7.18 -16.48
C ALA A 423 12.11 7.29 -17.99
N ASP A 424 13.20 6.68 -18.44
CA ASP A 424 13.60 6.69 -19.86
C ASP A 424 12.53 6.03 -20.73
N ARG A 425 11.97 4.89 -20.29
CA ARG A 425 10.88 4.20 -21.00
C ARG A 425 9.62 5.06 -21.11
N LEU A 426 9.21 5.70 -20.02
CA LEU A 426 7.98 6.50 -19.98
C LEU A 426 8.13 7.81 -20.75
N ASN A 427 9.27 8.49 -20.64
CA ASN A 427 9.55 9.70 -21.42
C ASN A 427 9.62 9.36 -22.93
N THR A 428 10.31 8.29 -23.31
CA THR A 428 10.33 7.81 -24.71
C THR A 428 8.93 7.51 -25.23
N ARG A 429 8.06 6.93 -24.39
CA ARG A 429 6.66 6.70 -24.75
C ARG A 429 5.91 8.01 -24.89
N ALA A 430 6.08 8.94 -23.95
CA ALA A 430 5.43 10.24 -23.98
C ALA A 430 5.78 11.02 -25.26
N ASP A 431 7.05 11.03 -25.67
CA ASP A 431 7.50 11.68 -26.91
C ASP A 431 6.89 11.04 -28.16
N ARG A 432 6.72 9.71 -28.17
CA ARG A 432 6.13 8.98 -29.32
C ARG A 432 4.62 9.14 -29.43
N GLU A 433 3.94 9.22 -28.29
CA GLU A 433 2.48 9.28 -28.19
C GLU A 433 1.96 10.71 -27.95
N ASP A 434 2.84 11.72 -27.96
CA ASP A 434 2.55 13.13 -27.65
C ASP A 434 1.77 13.29 -26.32
N LEU A 435 2.19 12.54 -25.30
CA LEU A 435 1.54 12.58 -23.99
C LEU A 435 2.12 13.72 -23.14
N PRO A 436 1.29 14.48 -22.41
CA PRO A 436 1.73 15.44 -21.40
C PRO A 436 2.23 14.72 -20.13
N LEU A 437 3.19 13.80 -20.29
CA LEU A 437 3.77 12.97 -19.24
C LEU A 437 5.28 13.24 -19.17
N THR A 438 5.79 13.55 -17.98
CA THR A 438 7.24 13.62 -17.75
C THR A 438 7.62 12.91 -16.48
N VAL A 439 8.72 12.17 -16.52
CA VAL A 439 9.29 11.45 -15.38
C VAL A 439 10.72 11.92 -15.13
N ARG A 440 11.04 12.26 -13.88
CA ARG A 440 12.38 12.68 -13.43
C ARG A 440 12.83 11.92 -12.21
N LEU A 441 14.15 11.86 -12.01
CA LEU A 441 14.75 11.40 -10.77
C LEU A 441 15.10 12.60 -9.89
N ALA A 442 14.66 12.58 -8.65
CA ALA A 442 14.95 13.62 -7.66
C ALA A 442 16.46 13.79 -7.48
N ARG A 443 16.88 15.06 -7.49
CA ARG A 443 18.24 15.47 -7.11
C ARG A 443 18.15 16.24 -5.79
N PRO A 444 18.55 15.62 -4.66
CA PRO A 444 18.34 16.25 -3.35
C PRO A 444 19.04 17.60 -3.15
N ALA A 445 20.13 17.86 -3.88
CA ALA A 445 20.84 19.15 -3.91
C ALA A 445 21.13 19.74 -2.50
N GLY A 446 21.49 18.88 -1.54
CA GLY A 446 21.77 19.27 -0.15
C GLY A 446 20.54 19.66 0.69
N ARG A 447 19.31 19.54 0.15
CA ARG A 447 18.06 19.83 0.87
C ARG A 447 17.51 18.62 1.63
N PHE A 448 17.91 17.41 1.23
CA PHE A 448 17.61 16.14 1.89
C PHE A 448 18.63 15.09 1.40
N GLU A 449 18.59 13.87 1.93
CA GLU A 449 19.42 12.74 1.52
C GLU A 449 18.77 11.95 0.38
N LYS A 450 17.48 11.63 0.52
CA LYS A 450 16.71 10.85 -0.46
C LYS A 450 15.21 11.10 -0.35
N VAL A 451 14.47 10.81 -1.42
CA VAL A 451 13.00 10.79 -1.38
C VAL A 451 12.53 9.55 -0.64
N HIS A 452 11.64 9.75 0.32
CA HIS A 452 10.90 8.68 0.98
C HIS A 452 9.42 9.05 1.23
N ALA A 453 8.95 10.13 0.61
CA ALA A 453 7.54 10.40 0.40
C ALA A 453 6.86 9.32 -0.46
N LYS A 454 5.57 9.11 -0.19
CA LYS A 454 4.62 8.38 -1.04
C LYS A 454 3.38 9.26 -1.14
N GLY A 455 3.47 10.23 -2.04
CA GLY A 455 2.48 11.30 -2.15
C GLY A 455 2.09 11.54 -3.60
N ALA A 456 0.86 11.99 -3.80
CA ALA A 456 0.41 12.54 -5.06
C ALA A 456 -0.48 13.76 -4.82
N VAL A 457 -0.42 14.72 -5.73
CA VAL A 457 -1.38 15.82 -5.84
C VAL A 457 -2.12 15.61 -7.15
N VAL A 458 -3.43 15.46 -7.07
CA VAL A 458 -4.35 15.25 -8.19
C VAL A 458 -5.33 16.40 -8.15
N ASP A 459 -5.15 17.38 -9.03
CA ASP A 459 -5.88 18.65 -9.00
C ASP A 459 -5.82 19.28 -7.59
N ASP A 460 -6.97 19.49 -6.95
CA ASP A 460 -7.08 20.01 -5.57
C ASP A 460 -7.06 18.93 -4.47
N THR A 461 -6.83 17.67 -4.83
CA THR A 461 -6.78 16.53 -3.90
C THR A 461 -5.34 16.08 -3.62
N VAL A 462 -5.00 15.94 -2.34
CA VAL A 462 -3.71 15.37 -1.92
C VAL A 462 -3.89 13.96 -1.41
N LEU A 463 -3.18 13.01 -2.02
CA LEU A 463 -3.02 11.64 -1.55
C LEU A 463 -1.69 11.53 -0.81
N LEU A 464 -1.71 11.17 0.47
CA LEU A 464 -0.46 10.91 1.22
C LEU A 464 -0.64 9.81 2.25
N GLY A 465 0.43 9.04 2.45
CA GLY A 465 0.45 7.99 3.46
C GLY A 465 1.60 7.01 3.26
N SER A 466 1.37 5.75 3.61
CA SER A 466 2.42 4.74 3.62
C SER A 466 2.50 3.90 2.33
N LEU A 467 1.51 4.01 1.45
CA LEU A 467 1.33 3.20 0.24
C LEU A 467 2.40 3.50 -0.82
N ASN A 468 3.38 2.59 -0.96
CA ASN A 468 4.27 2.62 -2.12
C ASN A 468 3.52 2.15 -3.36
N TRP A 469 3.95 2.60 -4.54
CA TRP A 469 3.37 2.19 -5.81
C TRP A 469 3.94 0.84 -6.27
N ASN A 470 3.62 -0.23 -5.52
CA ASN A 470 3.94 -1.62 -5.86
C ASN A 470 2.79 -2.58 -5.45
N PRO A 471 2.68 -3.78 -6.04
CA PRO A 471 1.60 -4.73 -5.78
C PRO A 471 1.51 -5.17 -4.32
N THR A 472 2.65 -5.45 -3.68
CA THR A 472 2.71 -5.89 -2.28
C THR A 472 2.09 -4.87 -1.33
N SER A 473 2.43 -3.58 -1.49
CA SER A 473 1.86 -2.51 -0.64
C SER A 473 0.35 -2.39 -0.81
N ALA A 474 -0.16 -2.57 -2.03
CA ALA A 474 -1.59 -2.45 -2.32
C ALA A 474 -2.40 -3.70 -1.92
N ARG A 475 -1.80 -4.90 -1.89
CA ARG A 475 -2.53 -6.18 -1.78
C ARG A 475 -2.20 -7.01 -0.53
N GLU A 476 -1.02 -6.82 0.05
CA GLU A 476 -0.49 -7.69 1.10
C GLU A 476 -0.13 -6.93 2.39
N ASN A 477 0.17 -5.63 2.31
CA ASN A 477 0.50 -4.82 3.48
C ASN A 477 -0.72 -4.16 4.09
N ARG A 478 -0.65 -3.91 5.40
CA ARG A 478 -1.45 -2.85 6.02
C ARG A 478 -0.82 -1.51 5.69
N GLU A 479 -1.51 -0.72 4.89
CA GLU A 479 -1.15 0.68 4.58
C GLU A 479 -2.28 1.62 5.01
N VAL A 480 -1.95 2.88 5.25
CA VAL A 480 -2.92 3.97 5.46
C VAL A 480 -2.60 5.06 4.46
N VAL A 481 -3.64 5.61 3.83
CA VAL A 481 -3.59 6.79 2.98
C VAL A 481 -4.73 7.72 3.41
N VAL A 482 -4.47 9.03 3.42
CA VAL A 482 -5.53 10.03 3.46
C VAL A 482 -5.61 10.71 2.11
N ALA A 483 -6.82 10.87 1.60
CA ALA A 483 -7.14 11.76 0.51
C ALA A 483 -7.70 13.05 1.11
N LEU A 484 -7.11 14.19 0.79
CA LEU A 484 -7.50 15.50 1.33
C LEU A 484 -7.97 16.39 0.20
N GLU A 485 -9.24 16.74 0.19
CA GLU A 485 -9.82 17.72 -0.73
C GLU A 485 -9.55 19.11 -0.15
N SER A 486 -8.53 19.78 -0.70
CA SER A 486 -8.06 21.07 -0.19
C SER A 486 -7.13 21.73 -1.20
N ALA A 487 -7.62 22.77 -1.88
CA ALA A 487 -6.79 23.63 -2.74
C ALA A 487 -5.58 24.22 -1.98
N GLY A 488 -5.72 24.47 -0.67
CA GLY A 488 -4.62 24.93 0.18
C GLY A 488 -3.54 23.86 0.38
N ALA A 489 -3.94 22.62 0.69
CA ALA A 489 -3.00 21.50 0.81
C ALA A 489 -2.35 21.17 -0.54
N ALA A 490 -3.14 21.13 -1.61
CA ALA A 490 -2.68 20.86 -2.97
C ALA A 490 -1.62 21.89 -3.37
N ARG A 491 -1.89 23.20 -3.20
CA ARG A 491 -0.91 24.26 -3.47
C ARG A 491 0.36 24.12 -2.64
N TYR A 492 0.24 23.78 -1.35
CA TYR A 492 1.38 23.58 -0.47
C TYR A 492 2.29 22.43 -0.97
N PHE A 493 1.73 21.25 -1.20
CA PHE A 493 2.52 20.09 -1.62
C PHE A 493 2.98 20.18 -3.09
N ALA A 494 2.18 20.77 -3.98
CA ALA A 494 2.58 21.05 -5.36
C ALA A 494 3.75 22.04 -5.41
N GLY A 495 3.75 23.09 -4.57
CA GLY A 495 4.87 24.02 -4.48
C GLY A 495 6.18 23.34 -4.06
N VAL A 496 6.13 22.50 -3.02
CA VAL A 496 7.32 21.70 -2.62
C VAL A 496 7.75 20.74 -3.73
N PHE A 497 6.79 20.08 -4.39
CA PHE A 497 7.05 19.20 -5.51
C PHE A 497 7.75 19.95 -6.65
N ASP A 498 7.27 21.14 -7.03
CA ASP A 498 7.79 21.92 -8.14
C ASP A 498 9.22 22.42 -7.85
N GLU A 499 9.56 22.74 -6.58
CA GLU A 499 10.96 23.02 -6.19
C GLU A 499 11.85 21.77 -6.27
N ASP A 500 11.35 20.60 -5.89
CA ASP A 500 12.06 19.32 -6.02
C ASP A 500 12.23 18.91 -7.49
N TRP A 501 11.23 19.19 -8.30
CA TRP A 501 11.19 18.98 -9.74
C TRP A 501 12.16 19.89 -10.50
N ALA A 502 12.23 21.17 -10.13
CA ALA A 502 13.16 22.13 -10.72
C ALA A 502 14.61 21.76 -10.39
N ALA A 503 14.90 21.38 -9.14
CA ALA A 503 16.24 20.92 -8.73
C ALA A 503 16.66 19.62 -9.42
N ALA A 504 15.70 18.75 -9.77
CA ALA A 504 15.97 17.57 -10.58
C ALA A 504 16.49 17.91 -11.97
N GLY A 505 16.22 19.11 -12.51
CA GLY A 505 16.61 19.54 -13.86
C GLY A 505 15.88 18.77 -14.97
N ALA A 506 16.05 19.18 -16.23
CA ALA A 506 15.53 18.42 -17.36
C ALA A 506 16.11 16.97 -17.37
N PRO A 507 15.37 15.97 -17.88
CA PRO A 507 15.98 14.71 -18.29
C PRO A 507 17.16 15.06 -19.18
N ARG A 508 18.38 14.64 -18.79
CA ARG A 508 19.53 14.89 -19.65
C ARG A 508 19.37 13.98 -20.85
N ASP A 509 19.38 14.54 -22.06
CA ASP A 509 19.78 13.81 -23.25
C ASP A 509 21.15 13.21 -22.97
N THR A 510 21.17 11.94 -22.56
CA THR A 510 22.39 11.15 -22.68
C THR A 510 22.50 10.78 -24.15
N GLY A 511 23.05 11.70 -24.94
CA GLY A 511 23.84 11.31 -26.10
C GLY A 511 24.84 10.21 -25.69
N PRO A 512 25.30 9.38 -26.64
CA PRO A 512 26.03 8.15 -26.33
C PRO A 512 27.17 8.46 -25.36
N ALA A 513 27.22 7.67 -24.28
CA ALA A 513 28.11 7.78 -23.12
C ALA A 513 29.32 8.69 -23.37
N GLN A 514 29.44 9.75 -22.55
CA GLN A 514 30.68 10.53 -22.46
C GLN A 514 31.85 9.56 -22.40
N ARG A 515 32.63 9.54 -23.48
CA ARG A 515 33.88 8.80 -23.59
C ARG A 515 34.72 9.20 -22.39
N PHE A 516 34.99 8.25 -21.50
CA PHE A 516 36.05 8.39 -20.52
C PHE A 516 37.32 8.84 -21.27
N PRO A 517 38.09 9.81 -20.76
CA PRO A 517 39.37 10.14 -21.37
C PRO A 517 40.22 8.86 -21.36
N VAL A 518 40.58 8.40 -22.56
CA VAL A 518 41.31 7.16 -22.83
C VAL A 518 42.69 7.11 -22.13
N GLY A 519 43.11 8.20 -21.49
CA GLY A 519 44.34 8.27 -20.69
C GLY A 519 44.32 7.50 -19.35
N LEU A 520 43.16 7.16 -18.76
CA LEU A 520 43.14 6.49 -17.45
C LEU A 520 43.15 4.95 -17.53
N LEU A 521 42.74 4.36 -18.66
CA LEU A 521 42.84 2.92 -18.91
C LEU A 521 44.28 2.49 -19.24
N GLY A 522 45.11 3.40 -19.79
CA GLY A 522 46.53 3.15 -20.04
C GLY A 522 47.37 3.00 -18.76
N ALA A 523 47.05 3.76 -17.70
CA ALA A 523 47.79 3.71 -16.44
C ALA A 523 47.54 2.42 -15.64
N VAL A 524 46.31 1.88 -15.71
CA VAL A 524 45.96 0.60 -15.06
C VAL A 524 46.53 -0.59 -15.82
N ALA A 525 46.57 -0.53 -17.16
CA ALA A 525 47.16 -1.59 -17.98
C ALA A 525 48.70 -1.66 -17.83
N VAL A 526 49.39 -0.52 -17.73
CA VAL A 526 50.84 -0.47 -17.48
C VAL A 526 51.18 -0.92 -16.05
N GLY A 527 50.38 -0.54 -15.06
CA GLY A 527 50.55 -0.99 -13.67
C GLY A 527 50.36 -2.51 -13.50
N ALA A 528 49.39 -3.11 -14.21
CA ALA A 528 49.16 -4.55 -14.20
C ALA A 528 50.27 -5.35 -14.92
N LEU A 529 50.87 -4.80 -15.99
CA LEU A 529 51.97 -5.46 -16.70
C LEU A 529 53.27 -5.47 -15.88
N VAL A 530 53.56 -4.40 -15.13
CA VAL A 530 54.73 -4.33 -14.24
C VAL A 530 54.58 -5.27 -13.05
N ALA A 531 53.38 -5.42 -12.49
CA ALA A 531 53.12 -6.38 -11.42
C ALA A 531 53.27 -7.85 -11.87
N LEU A 532 52.86 -8.18 -13.10
CA LEU A 532 53.02 -9.51 -13.69
C LEU A 532 54.48 -9.85 -14.04
N LEU A 533 55.30 -8.86 -14.41
CA LEU A 533 56.74 -9.04 -14.67
C LEU A 533 57.58 -9.18 -13.40
N VAL A 534 57.13 -8.67 -12.26
CA VAL A 534 57.79 -8.85 -10.95
C VAL A 534 57.42 -10.20 -10.33
N ALA A 535 56.18 -10.66 -10.53
CA ALA A 535 55.72 -11.97 -10.03
C ALA A 535 56.36 -13.18 -10.75
N SER A 536 56.83 -13.01 -12.00
CA SER A 536 57.48 -14.09 -12.76
C SER A 536 58.99 -14.25 -12.49
N ARG A 537 59.59 -13.43 -11.61
CA ARG A 537 61.01 -13.54 -11.22
C ARG A 537 61.27 -14.07 -9.81
N LEU A 538 60.24 -14.52 -9.10
CA LEU A 538 60.39 -15.18 -7.79
C LEU A 538 60.20 -16.69 -7.95
N GLU A 539 61.24 -17.37 -8.42
CA GLU A 539 61.37 -18.82 -8.31
C GLU A 539 61.63 -19.19 -6.84
N PHE A 540 60.67 -19.84 -6.18
CA PHE A 540 60.93 -20.60 -4.97
C PHE A 540 61.48 -21.98 -5.35
N GLY A 541 62.80 -22.09 -5.35
CA GLY A 541 63.49 -23.38 -5.39
C GLY A 541 63.25 -24.16 -4.09
N GLY A 542 62.56 -25.29 -4.21
CA GLY A 542 62.42 -26.26 -3.12
C GLY A 542 63.73 -26.99 -2.85
N GLY A 543 64.15 -27.02 -1.58
CA GLY A 543 65.29 -27.77 -1.06
C GLY A 543 64.83 -28.91 -0.14
N ARG A 544 65.33 -30.11 -0.45
CA ARG A 544 65.11 -31.45 0.10
C ARG A 544 65.27 -31.60 1.62
N GLY A 545 64.64 -32.64 2.17
CA GLY A 545 64.82 -33.09 3.54
C GLY A 545 66.19 -33.71 3.85
N PHE A 546 66.53 -33.67 5.14
CA PHE A 546 66.67 -34.82 6.05
C PHE A 546 66.29 -34.34 7.46
#